data_AF-A0A9D2FXP6-F1
#
_entry.id   AF-A0A9D2FXP6-F1
#
_cell.length_a   1.000
_cell.length_b   1.000
_cell.length_c   1.000
_cell.angle_alpha   90.00
_cell.angle_beta   90.00
_cell.angle_gamma   90.00
#
_symmetry.space_group_name_H-M   'P 1'
#
loop_
_entity.id
_entity.type
_entity.pdbx_description
1 polymer ?
#
loop_
_entity_poly.entity_id
_entity_poly.type
_entity_poly.pdbx_seq_one_letter_code
_entity_poly.pdbx_strand_id
1 'polypeptide(L)'
;MKQTNVKPSEGKLGILCVGLGAVSSTFITGVLMIRKGLGKPVGSITQMAKIRVGKGAEAQYKTVSEIVSMPTLNDVELGAWDILPDNAFESAMHAEVLRDRDIYPVKEELEKIVPMKGVYDPNYVKALDGTWVKDPQATRWELMEQVRQDIRDFKERHGCSRVVVVWAASTEIYVPRFAAVHDSLEAFEAAMKADDREHIAPSMCYAYAAIAEGAPFVMGAPNTCLDIPAMWQFSEQRQVPIAGKDFKTGQTMMKTVLSAAFRTRMLGVSGWFSTNILGNRDGLVLDVPENFKTKEVSKLGVIDTILKADEYPDLYSDIFHKVRINYYPPRNDDKEGWDNIDIFGWMGYPMQIKVDFLCRDSILAAPLLLDLALLADLGARAGKGGIQTWLSFYLKSPMHDDEHLPVHDLFQQYTMLKNAIREMGGYEADEEMD
;
A
#
# COMPACT_ATOMS: atom_id res chain seq x y z
N MET A 1 -33.16 0.86 4.50
CA MET A 1 -31.92 1.22 3.78
C MET A 1 -31.88 2.73 3.68
N LYS A 2 -30.90 3.40 4.31
CA LYS A 2 -30.68 4.83 4.02
C LYS A 2 -30.20 4.95 2.56
N GLN A 3 -30.48 6.07 1.91
CA GLN A 3 -30.09 6.32 0.52
C GLN A 3 -28.55 6.24 0.42
N THR A 4 -28.03 5.48 -0.55
CA THR A 4 -26.57 5.28 -0.70
C THR A 4 -25.94 6.54 -1.31
N ASN A 5 -24.91 7.10 -0.68
CA ASN A 5 -24.19 8.28 -1.20
C ASN A 5 -23.10 7.93 -2.24
N VAL A 6 -22.94 6.65 -2.57
CA VAL A 6 -21.91 6.15 -3.50
C VAL A 6 -22.41 6.19 -4.94
N LYS A 7 -21.68 6.86 -5.82
CA LYS A 7 -21.93 6.80 -7.27
C LYS A 7 -21.68 5.39 -7.82
N PRO A 8 -22.48 4.89 -8.78
CA PRO A 8 -22.25 3.60 -9.43
C PRO A 8 -20.85 3.45 -10.04
N SER A 9 -20.33 2.23 -10.09
CA SER A 9 -19.04 1.90 -10.73
C SER A 9 -19.14 1.79 -12.26
N GLU A 10 -19.82 2.72 -12.93
CA GLU A 10 -20.08 2.69 -14.38
C GLU A 10 -18.84 2.94 -15.25
N GLY A 11 -18.69 2.23 -16.36
CA GLY A 11 -17.54 2.38 -17.25
C GLY A 11 -16.25 1.79 -16.69
N LYS A 12 -15.19 1.83 -17.50
CA LYS A 12 -13.92 1.17 -17.19
C LYS A 12 -13.10 1.92 -16.13
N LEU A 13 -12.44 1.17 -15.26
CA LEU A 13 -11.49 1.65 -14.26
C LEU A 13 -10.07 1.35 -14.71
N GLY A 14 -9.26 2.39 -14.93
CA GLY A 14 -7.81 2.23 -15.10
C GLY A 14 -7.11 2.05 -13.76
N ILE A 15 -6.28 1.02 -13.62
CA ILE A 15 -5.35 0.86 -12.50
C ILE A 15 -3.94 0.99 -13.04
N LEU A 16 -3.27 2.06 -12.65
CA LEU A 16 -1.92 2.38 -13.09
C LEU A 16 -0.90 2.15 -11.97
N CYS A 17 0.00 1.20 -12.17
CA CYS A 17 1.05 0.88 -11.21
C CYS A 17 2.30 1.70 -11.50
N VAL A 18 2.84 2.42 -10.51
CA VAL A 18 4.20 2.96 -10.60
C VAL A 18 5.16 1.84 -10.19
N GLY A 19 6.01 1.40 -11.11
CA GLY A 19 6.84 0.21 -11.00
C GLY A 19 6.11 -1.03 -11.54
N LEU A 20 6.64 -1.66 -12.58
CA LEU A 20 6.25 -2.95 -13.14
C LEU A 20 7.15 -4.08 -12.61
N GLY A 21 7.49 -4.03 -11.31
CA GLY A 21 8.28 -5.06 -10.64
C GLY A 21 7.46 -6.27 -10.19
N ALA A 22 8.04 -7.06 -9.27
CA ALA A 22 7.49 -8.34 -8.81
C ALA A 22 6.03 -8.26 -8.29
N VAL A 23 5.70 -7.24 -7.50
CA VAL A 23 4.33 -7.06 -6.97
C VAL A 23 3.35 -6.75 -8.11
N SER A 24 3.65 -5.76 -8.95
CA SER A 24 2.78 -5.32 -10.03
C SER A 24 2.58 -6.39 -11.10
N SER A 25 3.65 -7.08 -11.53
CA SER A 25 3.54 -8.16 -12.51
C SER A 25 2.75 -9.36 -11.97
N THR A 26 2.92 -9.69 -10.68
CA THR A 26 2.12 -10.72 -9.98
C THR A 26 0.64 -10.31 -9.90
N PHE A 27 0.36 -9.05 -9.53
CA PHE A 27 -0.99 -8.50 -9.49
C PHE A 27 -1.68 -8.54 -10.86
N ILE A 28 -1.01 -8.02 -11.90
CA ILE A 28 -1.55 -7.97 -13.27
C ILE A 28 -1.84 -9.39 -13.77
N THR A 29 -0.88 -10.32 -13.61
CA THR A 29 -1.05 -11.72 -14.01
C THR A 29 -2.22 -12.37 -13.27
N GLY A 30 -2.32 -12.15 -11.95
CA GLY A 30 -3.40 -12.64 -11.12
C GLY A 30 -4.77 -12.15 -11.59
N VAL A 31 -4.93 -10.85 -11.83
CA VAL A 31 -6.18 -10.26 -12.33
C VAL A 31 -6.60 -10.90 -13.66
N LEU A 32 -5.67 -11.03 -14.61
CA LEU A 32 -5.95 -11.62 -15.92
C LEU A 32 -6.35 -13.11 -15.81
N MET A 33 -5.67 -13.88 -14.96
CA MET A 33 -6.01 -15.27 -14.70
C MET A 33 -7.40 -15.42 -14.08
N ILE A 34 -7.75 -14.54 -13.13
CA ILE A 34 -9.07 -14.54 -12.49
C ILE A 34 -10.17 -14.20 -13.50
N ARG A 35 -9.96 -13.23 -14.41
CA ARG A 35 -10.93 -12.91 -15.48
C ARG A 35 -11.26 -14.11 -16.35
N LYS A 36 -10.26 -14.96 -16.63
CA LYS A 36 -10.42 -16.20 -17.41
C LYS A 36 -11.00 -17.37 -16.59
N GLY A 37 -11.26 -17.18 -15.30
CA GLY A 37 -11.68 -18.25 -14.39
C GLY A 37 -10.59 -19.28 -14.07
N LEU A 38 -9.32 -18.95 -14.35
CA LEU A 38 -8.16 -19.83 -14.16
C LEU A 38 -7.49 -19.64 -12.78
N GLY A 39 -7.93 -18.64 -12.00
CA GLY A 39 -7.43 -18.35 -10.66
C GLY A 39 -8.54 -17.91 -9.73
N LYS A 40 -8.25 -17.91 -8.42
CA LYS A 40 -9.13 -17.35 -7.38
C LYS A 40 -8.43 -16.16 -6.71
N PRO A 41 -9.16 -15.08 -6.35
CA PRO A 41 -8.59 -13.88 -5.72
C PRO A 41 -8.27 -14.08 -4.23
N VAL A 42 -7.52 -15.13 -3.89
CA VAL A 42 -7.18 -15.48 -2.49
C VAL A 42 -6.41 -14.33 -1.83
N GLY A 43 -6.85 -13.94 -0.65
CA GLY A 43 -6.29 -12.83 0.12
C GLY A 43 -6.97 -11.47 -0.10
N SER A 44 -7.88 -11.36 -1.08
CA SER A 44 -8.63 -10.13 -1.33
C SER A 44 -9.96 -10.12 -0.57
N ILE A 45 -10.16 -9.11 0.27
CA ILE A 45 -11.41 -8.85 0.99
C ILE A 45 -12.50 -8.43 0.01
N THR A 46 -12.19 -7.52 -0.92
CA THR A 46 -13.21 -7.00 -1.86
C THR A 46 -13.81 -8.09 -2.73
N GLN A 47 -13.01 -9.14 -3.04
CA GLN A 47 -13.44 -10.22 -3.90
C GLN A 47 -13.99 -11.45 -3.16
N MET A 48 -13.59 -11.70 -1.91
CA MET A 48 -13.92 -12.96 -1.21
C MET A 48 -14.64 -12.81 0.12
N ALA A 49 -14.49 -11.68 0.82
CA ALA A 49 -15.04 -11.55 2.17
C ALA A 49 -16.56 -11.40 2.15
N LYS A 50 -17.19 -11.91 3.19
CA LYS A 50 -18.55 -11.55 3.55
C LYS A 50 -18.52 -10.68 4.79
N ILE A 51 -19.32 -9.62 4.76
CA ILE A 51 -19.48 -8.66 5.84
C ILE A 51 -20.91 -8.81 6.36
N ARG A 52 -21.04 -8.94 7.67
CA ARG A 52 -22.36 -8.94 8.30
C ARG A 52 -23.00 -7.57 8.17
N VAL A 53 -24.27 -7.52 7.80
CA VAL A 53 -25.12 -6.32 7.80
C VAL A 53 -26.40 -6.61 8.57
N GLY A 54 -26.94 -5.62 9.27
CA GLY A 54 -28.04 -5.83 10.22
C GLY A 54 -27.57 -6.49 11.53
N LYS A 55 -28.47 -6.60 12.51
CA LYS A 55 -28.18 -7.15 13.84
C LYS A 55 -29.27 -8.14 14.26
N GLY A 56 -28.93 -9.05 15.19
CA GLY A 56 -29.87 -10.04 15.73
C GLY A 56 -30.48 -10.93 14.64
N ALA A 57 -31.81 -11.10 14.66
CA ALA A 57 -32.52 -11.94 13.69
C ALA A 57 -32.44 -11.42 12.24
N GLU A 58 -32.13 -10.14 12.04
CA GLU A 58 -32.02 -9.50 10.72
C GLU A 58 -30.57 -9.53 10.17
N ALA A 59 -29.64 -10.17 10.87
CA ALA A 59 -28.25 -10.26 10.46
C ALA A 59 -28.10 -11.09 9.18
N GLN A 60 -27.43 -10.53 8.17
CA GLN A 60 -27.14 -11.18 6.89
C GLN A 60 -25.66 -11.02 6.57
N TYR A 61 -25.05 -12.04 5.97
CA TYR A 61 -23.66 -11.99 5.50
C TYR A 61 -23.62 -11.76 4.00
N LYS A 62 -23.23 -10.55 3.59
CA LYS A 62 -23.20 -10.11 2.20
C LYS A 62 -21.77 -9.94 1.70
N THR A 63 -21.52 -10.22 0.42
CA THR A 63 -20.24 -9.85 -0.20
C THR A 63 -20.10 -8.33 -0.27
N VAL A 64 -18.87 -7.82 -0.45
CA VAL A 64 -18.65 -6.37 -0.59
C VAL A 64 -19.46 -5.77 -1.75
N SER A 65 -19.56 -6.49 -2.88
CA SER A 65 -20.33 -6.06 -4.06
C SER A 65 -21.86 -6.11 -3.89
N GLU A 66 -22.36 -6.86 -2.91
CA GLU A 66 -23.78 -6.85 -2.51
C GLU A 66 -24.10 -5.68 -1.56
N ILE A 67 -23.09 -5.03 -0.98
CA ILE A 67 -23.23 -3.90 -0.06
C ILE A 67 -23.03 -2.57 -0.79
N VAL A 68 -21.99 -2.47 -1.62
CA VAL A 68 -21.67 -1.28 -2.44
C VAL A 68 -21.45 -1.64 -3.90
N SER A 69 -21.71 -0.68 -4.80
CA SER A 69 -21.37 -0.85 -6.23
C SER A 69 -19.85 -0.89 -6.40
N MET A 70 -19.35 -2.04 -6.90
CA MET A 70 -17.94 -2.32 -7.18
C MET A 70 -17.75 -2.69 -8.65
N PRO A 71 -16.68 -2.22 -9.32
CA PRO A 71 -16.40 -2.63 -10.69
C PRO A 71 -16.06 -4.13 -10.73
N THR A 72 -16.41 -4.80 -11.83
CA THR A 72 -15.95 -6.17 -12.05
C THR A 72 -14.51 -6.14 -12.55
N LEU A 73 -13.78 -7.25 -12.38
CA LEU A 73 -12.41 -7.31 -12.91
C LEU A 73 -12.39 -7.17 -14.44
N ASN A 74 -13.46 -7.53 -15.16
CA ASN A 74 -13.54 -7.34 -16.61
C ASN A 74 -13.61 -5.87 -17.03
N ASP A 75 -14.03 -4.98 -16.12
CA ASP A 75 -14.11 -3.53 -16.35
C ASP A 75 -12.80 -2.80 -16.00
N VAL A 76 -11.77 -3.54 -15.58
CA VAL A 76 -10.48 -2.96 -15.21
C VAL A 76 -9.53 -2.93 -16.41
N GLU A 77 -8.84 -1.82 -16.61
CA GLU A 77 -7.73 -1.67 -17.56
C GLU A 77 -6.44 -1.51 -16.78
N LEU A 78 -5.38 -2.23 -17.18
CA LEU A 78 -4.13 -2.30 -16.42
C LEU A 78 -3.02 -1.58 -17.19
N GLY A 79 -2.28 -0.73 -16.51
CA GLY A 79 -1.11 -0.05 -17.06
C GLY A 79 -0.04 0.16 -16.00
N ALA A 80 1.16 0.53 -16.43
CA ALA A 80 2.26 0.78 -15.52
C ALA A 80 3.25 1.82 -16.06
N TRP A 81 4.02 2.41 -15.14
CA TRP A 81 5.32 3.03 -15.44
C TRP A 81 6.42 2.13 -14.89
N ASP A 82 7.59 2.15 -15.52
CA ASP A 82 8.81 1.59 -14.95
C ASP A 82 10.04 2.35 -15.47
N ILE A 83 11.17 2.18 -14.80
CA ILE A 83 12.47 2.69 -15.24
C ILE A 83 13.23 1.69 -16.11
N LEU A 84 12.67 0.49 -16.31
CA LEU A 84 13.12 -0.56 -17.21
C LEU A 84 12.08 -0.82 -18.32
N PRO A 85 12.50 -1.32 -19.50
CA PRO A 85 11.61 -1.43 -20.66
C PRO A 85 10.76 -2.70 -20.70
N ASP A 86 11.02 -3.66 -19.81
CA ASP A 86 10.38 -4.99 -19.81
C ASP A 86 8.86 -4.87 -19.75
N ASN A 87 8.14 -5.54 -20.66
CA ASN A 87 6.68 -5.62 -20.60
C ASN A 87 6.23 -6.50 -19.40
N ALA A 88 4.92 -6.57 -19.13
CA ALA A 88 4.42 -7.29 -17.95
C ALA A 88 4.71 -8.80 -17.98
N PHE A 89 4.84 -9.42 -19.17
CA PHE A 89 5.22 -10.84 -19.30
C PHE A 89 6.69 -11.03 -18.92
N GLU A 90 7.58 -10.24 -19.52
CA GLU A 90 9.03 -10.26 -19.23
C GLU A 90 9.28 -9.99 -17.74
N SER A 91 8.61 -8.98 -17.19
CA SER A 91 8.68 -8.63 -15.77
C SER A 91 8.17 -9.75 -14.85
N ALA A 92 7.10 -10.46 -15.23
CA ALA A 92 6.59 -11.61 -14.46
C ALA A 92 7.56 -12.80 -14.49
N MET A 93 8.18 -13.07 -15.64
CA MET A 93 9.20 -14.11 -15.78
C MET A 93 10.46 -13.77 -14.99
N HIS A 94 10.98 -12.54 -15.11
CA HIS A 94 12.17 -12.09 -14.39
C HIS A 94 12.00 -12.03 -12.87
N ALA A 95 10.77 -11.79 -12.39
CA ALA A 95 10.50 -11.76 -10.96
C ALA A 95 10.54 -13.16 -10.31
N GLU A 96 10.32 -14.22 -11.09
CA GLU A 96 10.31 -15.62 -10.63
C GLU A 96 9.40 -15.88 -9.40
N VAL A 97 8.34 -15.08 -9.24
CA VAL A 97 7.33 -15.24 -8.18
C VAL A 97 6.33 -16.34 -8.56
N LEU A 98 5.81 -16.23 -9.77
CA LEU A 98 4.85 -17.15 -10.38
C LEU A 98 5.61 -18.20 -11.21
N ARG A 99 4.95 -19.32 -11.49
CA ARG A 99 5.49 -20.34 -12.39
C ARG A 99 4.95 -20.14 -13.79
N ASP A 100 5.65 -20.69 -14.78
CA ASP A 100 5.24 -20.73 -16.18
C ASP A 100 3.75 -21.05 -16.37
N ARG A 101 3.27 -22.13 -15.76
CA ARG A 101 1.86 -22.55 -15.86
C ARG A 101 0.84 -21.50 -15.40
N ASP A 102 1.28 -20.58 -14.54
CA ASP A 102 0.47 -19.52 -13.94
C ASP A 102 0.62 -18.19 -14.74
N ILE A 103 1.58 -18.08 -15.68
CA ILE A 103 1.87 -16.89 -16.51
C ILE A 103 1.44 -17.10 -17.97
N TYR A 104 1.86 -18.21 -18.60
CA TYR A 104 1.63 -18.48 -20.02
C TYR A 104 0.16 -18.43 -20.48
N PRO A 105 -0.85 -18.83 -19.68
CA PRO A 105 -2.25 -18.74 -20.10
C PRO A 105 -2.75 -17.31 -20.37
N VAL A 106 -2.02 -16.28 -19.90
CA VAL A 106 -2.34 -14.86 -20.09
C VAL A 106 -1.20 -14.09 -20.76
N LYS A 107 -0.28 -14.81 -21.42
CA LYS A 107 0.91 -14.23 -22.06
C LYS A 107 0.57 -13.13 -23.06
N GLU A 108 -0.37 -13.37 -23.98
CA GLU A 108 -0.72 -12.41 -25.02
C GLU A 108 -1.28 -11.09 -24.45
N GLU A 109 -1.99 -11.15 -23.33
CA GLU A 109 -2.45 -9.96 -22.63
C GLU A 109 -1.32 -9.25 -21.89
N LEU A 110 -0.42 -10.00 -21.26
CA LEU A 110 0.74 -9.45 -20.54
C LEU A 110 1.74 -8.75 -21.47
N GLU A 111 2.05 -9.32 -22.64
CA GLU A 111 2.97 -8.73 -23.62
C GLU A 111 2.48 -7.37 -24.16
N LYS A 112 1.17 -7.11 -24.10
CA LYS A 112 0.57 -5.82 -24.52
C LYS A 112 0.71 -4.73 -23.47
N ILE A 113 1.01 -5.08 -22.22
CA ILE A 113 1.18 -4.12 -21.12
C ILE A 113 2.66 -3.75 -21.08
N VAL A 114 3.01 -2.73 -21.87
CA VAL A 114 4.36 -2.15 -21.93
C VAL A 114 4.43 -0.95 -20.99
N PRO A 115 5.44 -0.84 -20.12
CA PRO A 115 5.53 0.27 -19.18
C PRO A 115 5.78 1.60 -19.90
N MET A 116 5.08 2.63 -19.45
CA MET A 116 5.44 4.01 -19.76
C MET A 116 6.78 4.37 -19.09
N LYS A 117 7.53 5.31 -19.68
CA LYS A 117 8.81 5.76 -19.12
C LYS A 117 8.62 6.39 -17.75
N GLY A 118 9.39 5.95 -16.76
CA GLY A 118 9.30 6.42 -15.39
C GLY A 118 10.09 7.70 -15.11
N VAL A 119 9.64 8.49 -14.13
CA VAL A 119 10.47 9.50 -13.46
C VAL A 119 11.52 8.79 -12.61
N TYR A 120 12.80 9.01 -12.89
CA TYR A 120 13.90 8.36 -12.20
C TYR A 120 14.91 9.39 -11.68
N ASP A 121 15.36 9.17 -10.44
CA ASP A 121 16.47 9.91 -9.85
C ASP A 121 17.37 8.93 -9.09
N PRO A 122 18.61 8.70 -9.55
CA PRO A 122 19.51 7.73 -8.93
C PRO A 122 19.90 8.10 -7.50
N ASN A 123 19.73 9.36 -7.07
CA ASN A 123 20.00 9.75 -5.68
C ASN A 123 18.99 9.13 -4.71
N TYR A 124 17.78 8.81 -5.19
CA TYR A 124 16.71 8.25 -4.37
C TYR A 124 16.68 6.73 -4.37
N VAL A 125 17.16 6.09 -5.44
CA VAL A 125 17.26 4.62 -5.57
C VAL A 125 18.57 4.25 -6.25
N LYS A 126 19.66 4.22 -5.49
CA LYS A 126 21.04 4.03 -6.01
C LYS A 126 21.32 2.63 -6.55
N ALA A 127 20.58 1.63 -6.07
CA ALA A 127 20.83 0.22 -6.39
C ALA A 127 20.36 -0.20 -7.79
N LEU A 128 19.66 0.67 -8.51
CA LEU A 128 19.10 0.38 -9.83
C LEU A 128 19.73 1.27 -10.89
N ASP A 129 19.68 0.83 -12.15
CA ASP A 129 20.07 1.62 -13.31
C ASP A 129 18.86 1.76 -14.25
N GLY A 130 18.35 2.98 -14.38
CA GLY A 130 17.14 3.28 -15.14
C GLY A 130 17.46 3.53 -16.61
N THR A 131 17.07 2.61 -17.50
CA THR A 131 17.31 2.69 -18.95
C THR A 131 16.07 3.12 -19.74
N TRP A 132 14.90 3.13 -19.11
CA TRP A 132 13.61 3.48 -19.69
C TRP A 132 12.95 4.64 -18.93
N VAL A 133 13.60 5.79 -18.96
CA VAL A 133 13.26 6.93 -18.10
C VAL A 133 12.80 8.15 -18.89
N LYS A 134 12.01 9.01 -18.25
CA LYS A 134 11.73 10.36 -18.73
C LYS A 134 13.01 11.19 -18.76
N ASP A 135 13.02 12.29 -19.52
CA ASP A 135 14.22 13.10 -19.72
C ASP A 135 14.79 13.59 -18.37
N PRO A 136 16.00 13.15 -17.96
CA PRO A 136 16.58 13.55 -16.69
C PRO A 136 16.92 15.04 -16.61
N GLN A 137 16.96 15.76 -17.73
CA GLN A 137 17.19 17.21 -17.78
C GLN A 137 15.93 18.04 -17.49
N ALA A 138 14.74 17.43 -17.57
CA ALA A 138 13.49 18.10 -17.23
C ALA A 138 13.42 18.36 -15.73
N THR A 139 12.83 19.50 -15.37
CA THR A 139 12.56 19.87 -13.97
C THR A 139 11.54 18.92 -13.34
N ARG A 140 11.49 18.84 -12.01
CA ARG A 140 10.42 18.12 -11.28
C ARG A 140 9.01 18.51 -11.73
N TRP A 141 8.77 19.78 -12.04
CA TRP A 141 7.49 20.25 -12.58
C TRP A 141 7.18 19.67 -13.97
N GLU A 142 8.14 19.70 -14.88
CA GLU A 142 7.97 19.16 -16.24
C GLU A 142 7.82 17.64 -16.24
N LEU A 143 8.59 16.94 -15.40
CA LEU A 143 8.47 15.50 -15.18
C LEU A 143 7.08 15.13 -14.65
N MET A 144 6.59 15.89 -13.67
CA MET A 144 5.23 15.74 -13.14
C MET A 144 4.17 15.96 -14.22
N GLU A 145 4.29 17.00 -15.07
CA GLU A 145 3.33 17.21 -16.15
C GLU A 145 3.34 16.12 -17.21
N GLN A 146 4.51 15.53 -17.50
CA GLN A 146 4.56 14.35 -18.35
C GLN A 146 3.80 13.17 -17.75
N VAL A 147 3.86 12.97 -16.42
CA VAL A 147 3.04 11.94 -15.75
C VAL A 147 1.56 12.27 -15.82
N ARG A 148 1.16 13.54 -15.67
CA ARG A 148 -0.24 13.96 -15.87
C ARG A 148 -0.73 13.66 -17.28
N GLN A 149 0.11 13.92 -18.29
CA GLN A 149 -0.22 13.61 -19.67
C GLN A 149 -0.36 12.10 -19.90
N ASP A 150 0.54 11.28 -19.35
CA ASP A 150 0.44 9.83 -19.43
C ASP A 150 -0.89 9.30 -18.86
N ILE A 151 -1.34 9.86 -17.73
CA ILE A 151 -2.64 9.49 -17.12
C ILE A 151 -3.81 9.82 -18.07
N ARG A 152 -3.80 11.01 -18.69
CA ARG A 152 -4.83 11.43 -19.65
C ARG A 152 -4.83 10.55 -20.90
N ASP A 153 -3.66 10.32 -21.47
CA ASP A 153 -3.48 9.50 -22.67
C ASP A 153 -3.92 8.06 -22.43
N PHE A 154 -3.57 7.48 -21.28
CA PHE A 154 -4.04 6.15 -20.90
C PHE A 154 -5.56 6.13 -20.76
N LYS A 155 -6.13 7.13 -20.07
CA LYS A 155 -7.57 7.24 -19.86
C LYS A 155 -8.33 7.31 -21.19
N GLU A 156 -7.88 8.14 -22.12
CA GLU A 156 -8.47 8.28 -23.45
C GLU A 156 -8.31 7.01 -24.28
N ARG A 157 -7.08 6.49 -24.40
CA ARG A 157 -6.76 5.31 -25.23
C ARG A 157 -7.54 4.07 -24.82
N HIS A 158 -7.75 3.87 -23.52
CA HIS A 158 -8.44 2.70 -22.99
C HIS A 158 -9.94 2.94 -22.72
N GLY A 159 -10.44 4.16 -22.97
CA GLY A 159 -11.84 4.52 -22.69
C GLY A 159 -12.19 4.45 -21.21
N CYS A 160 -11.23 4.73 -20.32
CA CYS A 160 -11.44 4.68 -18.89
C CYS A 160 -12.28 5.88 -18.42
N SER A 161 -13.29 5.62 -17.60
CA SER A 161 -14.06 6.69 -16.95
C SER A 161 -13.34 7.23 -15.71
N ARG A 162 -12.59 6.35 -15.04
CA ARG A 162 -11.88 6.59 -13.78
C ARG A 162 -10.49 5.98 -13.84
N VAL A 163 -9.56 6.51 -13.06
CA VAL A 163 -8.18 6.00 -12.92
C VAL A 163 -7.81 6.03 -11.45
N VAL A 164 -7.10 4.99 -10.98
CA VAL A 164 -6.41 4.95 -9.69
C VAL A 164 -4.94 4.69 -9.94
N VAL A 165 -4.07 5.38 -9.21
CA VAL A 165 -2.62 5.21 -9.29
C VAL A 165 -2.13 4.54 -8.01
N VAL A 166 -1.32 3.49 -8.12
CA VAL A 166 -0.74 2.78 -6.98
C VAL A 166 0.78 2.71 -7.13
N TRP A 167 1.50 3.18 -6.13
CA TRP A 167 2.95 3.04 -6.07
C TRP A 167 3.32 1.64 -5.59
N ALA A 168 4.00 0.88 -6.46
CA ALA A 168 4.59 -0.43 -6.16
C ALA A 168 6.05 -0.50 -6.66
N ALA A 169 6.69 0.65 -6.84
CA ALA A 169 8.09 0.77 -7.20
C ALA A 169 8.98 0.72 -5.95
N SER A 170 10.30 0.73 -6.18
CA SER A 170 11.32 0.63 -5.15
C SER A 170 11.15 1.66 -4.03
N THR A 171 11.54 1.26 -2.82
CA THR A 171 11.61 2.14 -1.66
C THR A 171 12.67 3.23 -1.91
N GLU A 172 12.27 4.50 -1.85
CA GLU A 172 13.18 5.63 -1.94
C GLU A 172 13.95 5.84 -0.62
N ILE A 173 15.06 6.57 -0.67
CA ILE A 173 15.73 7.05 0.54
C ILE A 173 14.76 7.83 1.44
N TYR A 174 15.09 7.91 2.73
CA TYR A 174 14.31 8.70 3.66
C TYR A 174 14.48 10.20 3.36
N VAL A 175 13.36 10.88 3.06
CA VAL A 175 13.31 12.33 2.88
C VAL A 175 12.66 12.95 4.11
N PRO A 176 13.40 13.67 4.96
CA PRO A 176 12.80 14.35 6.10
C PRO A 176 11.78 15.40 5.66
N ARG A 177 10.75 15.64 6.48
CA ARG A 177 9.86 16.79 6.28
C ARG A 177 10.68 18.07 6.42
N PHE A 178 10.75 18.87 5.35
CA PHE A 178 11.38 20.18 5.35
C PHE A 178 10.30 21.25 5.22
N ALA A 179 9.97 21.91 6.33
CA ALA A 179 8.76 22.74 6.44
C ALA A 179 8.68 23.83 5.36
N ALA A 180 9.82 24.41 4.96
CA ALA A 180 9.87 25.44 3.93
C ALA A 180 9.42 24.96 2.53
N VAL A 181 9.40 23.65 2.28
CA VAL A 181 8.99 23.05 1.00
C VAL A 181 7.72 22.20 1.15
N HIS A 182 7.58 21.47 2.26
CA HIS A 182 6.58 20.40 2.41
C HIS A 182 5.27 20.82 3.10
N ASP A 183 5.21 22.00 3.73
CA ASP A 183 4.06 22.36 4.59
C ASP A 183 2.94 23.13 3.85
N SER A 184 3.23 23.69 2.68
CA SER A 184 2.25 24.42 1.86
C SER A 184 2.32 24.00 0.41
N LEU A 185 1.17 23.94 -0.25
CA LEU A 185 1.08 23.61 -1.68
C LEU A 185 1.87 24.60 -2.53
N GLU A 186 1.81 25.90 -2.24
CA GLU A 186 2.50 26.94 -3.01
C GLU A 186 4.02 26.76 -2.98
N ALA A 187 4.59 26.51 -1.79
CA ALA A 187 6.02 26.26 -1.65
C ALA A 187 6.44 24.95 -2.33
N PHE A 188 5.63 23.91 -2.21
CA PHE A 188 5.87 22.63 -2.86
C PHE A 188 5.90 22.77 -4.39
N GLU A 189 4.94 23.48 -4.99
CA GLU A 189 4.94 23.77 -6.42
C GLU A 189 6.12 24.64 -6.85
N ALA A 190 6.50 25.64 -6.05
CA ALA A 190 7.64 26.49 -6.32
C ALA A 190 8.95 25.67 -6.33
N ALA A 191 9.12 24.76 -5.38
CA ALA A 191 10.26 23.85 -5.32
C ALA A 191 10.32 22.89 -6.53
N MET A 192 9.17 22.36 -6.97
CA MET A 192 9.11 21.55 -8.20
C MET A 192 9.53 22.35 -9.44
N LYS A 193 9.09 23.61 -9.56
CA LYS A 193 9.45 24.50 -10.69
C LYS A 193 10.92 24.93 -10.65
N ALA A 194 11.49 25.06 -9.46
CA ALA A 194 12.90 25.36 -9.25
C ALA A 194 13.82 24.11 -9.37
N ASP A 195 13.24 22.94 -9.65
CA ASP A 195 13.94 21.65 -9.70
C ASP A 195 14.70 21.31 -8.41
N ASP A 196 14.09 21.55 -7.25
CA ASP A 196 14.63 21.14 -5.95
C ASP A 196 14.60 19.61 -5.80
N ARG A 197 15.61 18.95 -6.37
CA ARG A 197 15.77 17.48 -6.31
C ARG A 197 16.24 16.98 -4.96
N GLU A 198 16.62 17.85 -4.02
CA GLU A 198 17.00 17.45 -2.66
C GLU A 198 15.76 17.13 -1.82
N HIS A 199 14.71 17.94 -1.96
CA HIS A 199 13.49 17.81 -1.16
C HIS A 199 12.34 17.14 -1.93
N ILE A 200 12.29 17.27 -3.26
CA ILE A 200 11.23 16.68 -4.07
C ILE A 200 11.67 15.32 -4.63
N ALA A 201 11.08 14.25 -4.11
CA ALA A 201 11.29 12.88 -4.58
C ALA A 201 10.49 12.56 -5.86
N PRO A 202 10.94 11.62 -6.71
CA PRO A 202 10.16 11.10 -7.83
C PRO A 202 8.74 10.68 -7.46
N SER A 203 8.56 9.97 -6.34
CA SER A 203 7.24 9.57 -5.85
C SER A 203 6.28 10.73 -5.62
N MET A 204 6.79 11.90 -5.20
CA MET A 204 5.98 13.09 -5.00
C MET A 204 5.47 13.67 -6.33
N CYS A 205 6.23 13.55 -7.42
CA CYS A 205 5.76 13.92 -8.76
C CYS A 205 4.55 13.06 -9.19
N TYR A 206 4.60 11.75 -8.96
CA TYR A 206 3.47 10.86 -9.29
C TYR A 206 2.25 11.13 -8.43
N ALA A 207 2.44 11.30 -7.12
CA ALA A 207 1.35 11.62 -6.20
C ALA A 207 0.66 12.94 -6.59
N TYR A 208 1.45 13.98 -6.84
CA TYR A 208 0.93 15.27 -7.29
C TYR A 208 0.18 15.13 -8.61
N ALA A 209 0.76 14.45 -9.61
CA ALA A 209 0.15 14.25 -10.91
C ALA A 209 -1.20 13.53 -10.81
N ALA A 210 -1.27 12.46 -10.01
CA ALA A 210 -2.49 11.71 -9.79
C ALA A 210 -3.60 12.58 -9.16
N ILE A 211 -3.28 13.31 -8.07
CA ILE A 211 -4.22 14.22 -7.42
C ILE A 211 -4.69 15.32 -8.38
N ALA A 212 -3.76 15.87 -9.17
CA ALA A 212 -4.06 16.91 -10.15
C ALA A 212 -5.00 16.43 -11.28
N GLU A 213 -4.97 15.14 -11.62
CA GLU A 213 -5.86 14.49 -12.59
C GLU A 213 -7.13 13.88 -11.97
N GLY A 214 -7.36 14.10 -10.66
CA GLY A 214 -8.54 13.54 -9.99
C GLY A 214 -8.47 12.03 -9.75
N ALA A 215 -7.27 11.44 -9.88
CA ALA A 215 -7.04 10.00 -9.69
C ALA A 215 -6.61 9.74 -8.24
N PRO A 216 -7.30 8.86 -7.49
CA PRO A 216 -6.83 8.43 -6.18
C PRO A 216 -5.42 7.87 -6.25
N PHE A 217 -4.62 8.15 -5.22
CA PHE A 217 -3.22 7.71 -5.15
C PHE A 217 -2.97 6.89 -3.88
N VAL A 218 -2.38 5.70 -4.06
CA VAL A 218 -2.02 4.80 -2.95
C VAL A 218 -0.52 4.59 -2.91
N MET A 219 0.11 4.90 -1.79
CA MET A 219 1.55 4.70 -1.57
C MET A 219 1.82 3.31 -0.96
N GLY A 220 2.24 2.34 -1.79
CA GLY A 220 2.53 0.96 -1.35
C GLY A 220 3.93 0.74 -0.77
N ALA A 221 4.80 1.75 -0.76
CA ALA A 221 6.15 1.74 -0.19
C ALA A 221 6.25 2.69 1.02
N PRO A 222 7.28 2.64 1.88
CA PRO A 222 7.36 3.50 3.07
C PRO A 222 7.86 4.92 2.79
N ASN A 223 7.92 5.36 1.53
CA ASN A 223 8.47 6.66 1.11
C ASN A 223 7.75 7.83 1.78
N THR A 224 8.42 8.98 1.94
CA THR A 224 7.80 10.19 2.53
C THR A 224 6.60 10.64 1.70
N CYS A 225 6.78 10.86 0.37
CA CYS A 225 5.73 11.07 -0.63
C CYS A 225 4.45 11.81 -0.19
N LEU A 226 3.47 11.09 0.36
CA LEU A 226 2.17 11.60 0.78
C LEU A 226 2.17 12.13 2.22
N ASP A 227 3.12 11.77 3.07
CA ASP A 227 3.23 12.15 4.49
C ASP A 227 3.79 13.58 4.65
N ILE A 228 3.21 14.52 3.91
CA ILE A 228 3.54 15.94 3.96
C ILE A 228 2.26 16.80 3.88
N PRO A 229 2.14 17.89 4.65
CA PRO A 229 0.92 18.71 4.67
C PRO A 229 0.51 19.26 3.30
N ALA A 230 1.47 19.60 2.44
CA ALA A 230 1.17 20.07 1.09
C ALA A 230 0.33 19.06 0.28
N MET A 231 0.59 17.76 0.42
CA MET A 231 -0.19 16.71 -0.27
C MET A 231 -1.56 16.50 0.37
N TRP A 232 -1.66 16.61 1.69
CA TRP A 232 -2.93 16.50 2.41
C TRP A 232 -3.87 17.64 1.99
N GLN A 233 -3.39 18.88 2.06
CA GLN A 233 -4.12 20.08 1.63
C GLN A 233 -4.58 19.96 0.17
N PHE A 234 -3.68 19.53 -0.73
CA PHE A 234 -4.00 19.43 -2.15
C PHE A 234 -5.04 18.34 -2.43
N SER A 235 -4.90 17.19 -1.80
CA SER A 235 -5.84 16.06 -1.89
C SER A 235 -7.23 16.44 -1.37
N GLU A 236 -7.31 17.20 -0.27
CA GLU A 236 -8.58 17.74 0.25
C GLU A 236 -9.17 18.78 -0.70
N GLN A 237 -8.38 19.75 -1.16
CA GLN A 237 -8.82 20.78 -2.10
C GLN A 237 -9.38 20.17 -3.40
N ARG A 238 -8.75 19.11 -3.90
CA ARG A 238 -9.19 18.40 -5.12
C ARG A 238 -10.27 17.35 -4.85
N GLN A 239 -10.61 17.07 -3.59
CA GLN A 239 -11.52 16.00 -3.19
C GLN A 239 -11.09 14.64 -3.76
N VAL A 240 -9.79 14.33 -3.69
CA VAL A 240 -9.20 13.09 -4.18
C VAL A 240 -8.74 12.24 -3.00
N PRO A 241 -9.17 10.97 -2.87
CA PRO A 241 -8.67 10.08 -1.85
C PRO A 241 -7.17 9.77 -1.99
N ILE A 242 -6.44 9.84 -0.88
CA ILE A 242 -5.08 9.35 -0.77
C ILE A 242 -4.94 8.35 0.38
N ALA A 243 -4.08 7.36 0.21
CA ALA A 243 -3.81 6.36 1.24
C ALA A 243 -2.36 5.90 1.22
N GLY A 244 -1.86 5.51 2.37
CA GLY A 244 -0.51 5.02 2.53
C GLY A 244 -0.23 4.72 4.00
N LYS A 245 0.94 4.21 4.35
CA LYS A 245 1.96 3.76 3.42
C LYS A 245 2.51 2.38 3.79
N ASP A 246 3.18 1.78 2.81
CA ASP A 246 3.83 0.46 2.88
C ASP A 246 2.83 -0.70 3.06
N PHE A 247 2.71 -1.59 2.07
CA PHE A 247 1.73 -2.70 2.13
C PHE A 247 1.93 -3.59 3.36
N LYS A 248 0.89 -3.80 4.18
CA LYS A 248 0.99 -4.64 5.38
C LYS A 248 0.92 -6.13 5.06
N THR A 249 2.08 -6.67 4.68
CA THR A 249 2.28 -8.09 4.44
C THR A 249 3.09 -8.76 5.56
N GLY A 250 3.06 -10.10 5.57
CA GLY A 250 4.05 -10.94 6.25
C GLY A 250 4.21 -10.65 7.75
N GLN A 251 5.44 -10.29 8.13
CA GLN A 251 5.85 -10.11 9.53
C GLN A 251 5.14 -8.95 10.23
N THR A 252 4.96 -7.80 9.58
CA THR A 252 4.33 -6.65 10.24
C THR A 252 2.85 -6.91 10.51
N MET A 253 2.16 -7.60 9.60
CA MET A 253 0.80 -8.09 9.87
C MET A 253 0.78 -8.94 11.14
N MET A 254 1.69 -9.91 11.28
CA MET A 254 1.76 -10.74 12.48
C MET A 254 2.04 -9.96 13.76
N LYS A 255 2.91 -8.96 13.70
CA LYS A 255 3.18 -8.06 14.82
C LYS A 255 1.91 -7.33 15.29
N THR A 256 1.10 -6.81 14.36
CA THR A 256 -0.16 -6.15 14.72
C THR A 256 -1.20 -7.09 15.36
N VAL A 257 -1.20 -8.38 14.98
CA VAL A 257 -2.07 -9.40 15.60
C VAL A 257 -1.59 -9.75 17.01
N LEU A 258 -0.30 -10.05 17.15
CA LEU A 258 0.27 -10.51 18.41
C LEU A 258 0.29 -9.40 19.46
N SER A 259 0.64 -8.17 19.09
CA SER A 259 0.57 -7.03 19.99
C SER A 259 -0.85 -6.82 20.52
N ALA A 260 -1.87 -6.91 19.66
CA ALA A 260 -3.27 -6.80 20.07
C ALA A 260 -3.67 -7.94 21.02
N ALA A 261 -3.20 -9.16 20.78
CA ALA A 261 -3.45 -10.30 21.67
C ALA A 261 -2.81 -10.11 23.06
N PHE A 262 -1.55 -9.67 23.12
CA PHE A 262 -0.86 -9.38 24.39
C PHE A 262 -1.55 -8.27 25.16
N ARG A 263 -1.92 -7.20 24.45
CA ARG A 263 -2.68 -6.08 24.99
C ARG A 263 -4.00 -6.54 25.60
N THR A 264 -4.79 -7.30 24.84
CA THR A 264 -6.10 -7.80 25.26
C THR A 264 -6.02 -8.70 26.50
N ARG A 265 -4.94 -9.48 26.64
CA ARG A 265 -4.74 -10.41 27.76
C ARG A 265 -3.93 -9.82 28.91
N MET A 266 -3.51 -8.55 28.81
CA MET A 266 -2.63 -7.87 29.77
C MET A 266 -1.35 -8.66 30.04
N LEU A 267 -0.73 -9.18 28.99
CA LEU A 267 0.60 -9.78 29.05
C LEU A 267 1.64 -8.69 28.81
N GLY A 268 2.67 -8.67 29.67
CA GLY A 268 3.78 -7.75 29.53
C GLY A 268 4.78 -8.23 28.49
N VAL A 269 5.52 -7.29 27.90
CA VAL A 269 6.53 -7.55 26.87
C VAL A 269 7.85 -6.95 27.33
N SER A 270 8.89 -7.76 27.44
CA SER A 270 10.23 -7.29 27.81
C SER A 270 11.10 -7.03 26.58
N GLY A 271 10.90 -7.80 25.51
CA GLY A 271 11.75 -7.71 24.33
C GLY A 271 11.06 -8.26 23.09
N TRP A 272 11.33 -7.64 21.95
CA TRP A 272 10.86 -8.10 20.65
C TRP A 272 11.97 -7.90 19.62
N PHE A 273 12.60 -9.01 19.24
CA PHE A 273 13.62 -9.03 18.20
C PHE A 273 13.02 -9.58 16.92
N SER A 274 13.05 -8.79 15.85
CA SER A 274 12.57 -9.16 14.51
C SER A 274 13.75 -9.15 13.52
N THR A 275 13.95 -10.24 12.79
CA THR A 275 14.89 -10.28 11.65
C THR A 275 14.21 -10.86 10.42
N ASN A 276 14.68 -10.48 9.23
CA ASN A 276 14.16 -11.00 7.96
C ASN A 276 15.31 -11.24 6.97
N ILE A 277 15.11 -12.21 6.08
CA ILE A 277 15.92 -12.38 4.86
C ILE A 277 15.03 -12.38 3.62
N LEU A 278 15.50 -11.78 2.53
CA LEU A 278 14.89 -11.79 1.21
C LEU A 278 15.95 -11.53 0.12
N GLY A 279 15.72 -12.01 -1.09
CA GLY A 279 16.72 -12.00 -2.17
C GLY A 279 16.26 -11.34 -3.48
N ASN A 280 15.04 -10.84 -3.55
CA ASN A 280 14.51 -10.15 -4.72
C ASN A 280 15.04 -8.69 -4.80
N ARG A 281 14.58 -7.94 -5.81
CA ARG A 281 14.97 -6.53 -6.03
C ARG A 281 14.67 -5.62 -4.84
N ASP A 282 13.59 -5.88 -4.08
CA ASP A 282 13.30 -5.13 -2.85
C ASP A 282 14.40 -5.35 -1.81
N GLY A 283 14.83 -6.60 -1.62
CA GLY A 283 15.98 -6.94 -0.78
C GLY A 283 17.27 -6.23 -1.18
N LEU A 284 17.56 -6.18 -2.48
CA LEU A 284 18.75 -5.51 -3.01
C LEU A 284 18.73 -3.99 -2.72
N VAL A 285 17.59 -3.33 -2.93
CA VAL A 285 17.44 -1.90 -2.63
C VAL A 285 17.54 -1.65 -1.13
N LEU A 286 16.97 -2.51 -0.29
CA LEU A 286 17.00 -2.39 1.17
C LEU A 286 18.34 -2.78 1.80
N ASP A 287 19.28 -3.34 1.03
CA ASP A 287 20.66 -3.55 1.48
C ASP A 287 21.45 -2.23 1.54
N VAL A 288 20.96 -1.19 0.87
CA VAL A 288 21.50 0.18 0.96
C VAL A 288 20.99 0.83 2.26
N PRO A 289 21.89 1.24 3.19
CA PRO A 289 21.50 1.75 4.52
C PRO A 289 20.52 2.93 4.49
N GLU A 290 20.67 3.85 3.53
CA GLU A 290 19.81 5.02 3.40
C GLU A 290 18.37 4.67 3.00
N ASN A 291 18.19 3.66 2.13
CA ASN A 291 16.87 3.13 1.76
C ASN A 291 16.28 2.29 2.90
N PHE A 292 17.12 1.53 3.62
CA PHE A 292 16.69 0.77 4.80
C PHE A 292 16.15 1.67 5.91
N LYS A 293 16.72 2.87 6.10
CA LYS A 293 16.28 3.79 7.17
C LYS A 293 14.79 4.11 7.08
N THR A 294 14.25 4.29 5.88
CA THR A 294 12.82 4.50 5.62
C THR A 294 11.96 3.35 6.18
N LYS A 295 12.43 2.10 6.00
CA LYS A 295 11.76 0.88 6.48
C LYS A 295 11.94 0.65 7.98
N GLU A 296 13.07 1.06 8.54
CA GLU A 296 13.35 0.95 9.97
C GLU A 296 12.37 1.82 10.77
N VAL A 297 12.19 3.08 10.37
CA VAL A 297 11.28 4.02 11.03
C VAL A 297 9.83 3.51 10.98
N SER A 298 9.38 2.99 9.83
CA SER A 298 8.01 2.48 9.67
C SER A 298 7.70 1.24 10.51
N LYS A 299 8.70 0.41 10.82
CA LYS A 299 8.53 -0.86 11.56
C LYS A 299 8.63 -0.74 13.08
N LEU A 300 9.31 0.28 13.59
CA LEU A 300 9.50 0.43 15.04
C LEU A 300 8.21 0.90 15.73
N GLY A 301 7.52 1.90 15.18
CA GLY A 301 6.34 2.50 15.82
C GLY A 301 5.06 1.66 15.85
N VAL A 302 5.03 0.50 15.17
CA VAL A 302 3.81 -0.32 15.01
C VAL A 302 3.28 -0.84 16.35
N ILE A 303 4.17 -1.24 17.28
CA ILE A 303 3.75 -1.82 18.56
C ILE A 303 3.36 -0.75 19.59
N ASP A 304 3.95 0.44 19.51
CA ASP A 304 3.81 1.49 20.51
C ASP A 304 2.37 1.98 20.62
N THR A 305 1.71 2.17 19.47
CA THR A 305 0.30 2.59 19.42
C THR A 305 -0.69 1.54 19.91
N ILE A 306 -0.30 0.25 19.94
CA ILE A 306 -1.15 -0.85 20.42
C ILE A 306 -0.91 -1.11 21.90
N LEU A 307 0.36 -1.23 22.30
CA LEU A 307 0.75 -1.61 23.66
C LEU A 307 0.55 -0.45 24.66
N LYS A 308 0.70 0.82 24.24
CA LYS A 308 0.38 2.01 25.06
C LYS A 308 1.12 2.03 26.40
N ALA A 309 2.43 2.24 26.35
CA ALA A 309 3.29 2.27 27.54
C ALA A 309 2.93 3.39 28.54
N ASP A 310 2.34 4.48 28.06
CA ASP A 310 1.78 5.56 28.87
C ASP A 310 0.57 5.12 29.69
N GLU A 311 -0.27 4.23 29.16
CA GLU A 311 -1.43 3.70 29.85
C GLU A 311 -1.09 2.48 30.74
N TYR A 312 -0.09 1.68 30.35
CA TYR A 312 0.31 0.43 31.04
C TYR A 312 1.82 0.35 31.23
N PRO A 313 2.39 1.24 32.06
CA PRO A 313 3.84 1.33 32.25
C PRO A 313 4.44 0.01 32.75
N ASP A 314 3.81 -0.64 33.74
CA ASP A 314 4.29 -1.91 34.32
C ASP A 314 4.43 -3.05 33.30
N LEU A 315 3.76 -2.96 32.15
CA LEU A 315 3.78 -3.99 31.11
C LEU A 315 4.71 -3.65 29.94
N TYR A 316 4.90 -2.35 29.63
CA TYR A 316 5.40 -1.91 28.33
C TYR A 316 6.40 -0.74 28.36
N SER A 317 6.74 -0.14 29.51
CA SER A 317 7.69 1.00 29.56
C SER A 317 9.11 0.65 29.11
N ASP A 318 9.51 -0.61 29.29
CA ASP A 318 10.89 -1.06 29.13
C ASP A 318 11.06 -2.11 28.01
N ILE A 319 10.24 -2.04 26.96
CA ILE A 319 10.34 -2.95 25.82
C ILE A 319 11.64 -2.69 25.06
N PHE A 320 12.50 -3.70 24.95
CA PHE A 320 13.61 -3.68 24.01
C PHE A 320 13.15 -4.13 22.62
N HIS A 321 12.98 -3.20 21.67
CA HIS A 321 12.56 -3.50 20.30
C HIS A 321 13.70 -3.39 19.29
N LYS A 322 13.90 -4.43 18.47
CA LYS A 322 14.97 -4.47 17.47
C LYS A 322 14.49 -5.06 16.15
N VAL A 323 14.77 -4.37 15.04
CA VAL A 323 14.44 -4.83 13.69
C VAL A 323 15.71 -4.92 12.82
N ARG A 324 15.82 -6.01 12.05
CA ARG A 324 16.84 -6.24 11.03
C ARG A 324 16.22 -6.80 9.74
N ILE A 325 16.79 -6.41 8.61
CA ILE A 325 16.52 -6.97 7.29
C ILE A 325 17.89 -7.23 6.67
N ASN A 326 18.09 -8.40 6.08
CA ASN A 326 19.35 -8.77 5.46
C ASN A 326 19.07 -9.25 4.04
N TYR A 327 19.82 -8.74 3.08
CA TYR A 327 19.77 -9.24 1.72
C TYR A 327 20.42 -10.62 1.65
N TYR A 328 19.68 -11.61 1.15
CA TYR A 328 20.15 -12.97 0.99
C TYR A 328 19.67 -13.51 -0.37
N PRO A 329 20.48 -13.32 -1.44
CA PRO A 329 20.07 -13.59 -2.82
C PRO A 329 19.41 -14.94 -3.07
N PRO A 330 19.85 -16.07 -2.48
CA PRO A 330 19.26 -17.38 -2.77
C PRO A 330 17.76 -17.52 -2.44
N ARG A 331 17.18 -16.60 -1.65
CA ARG A 331 15.75 -16.64 -1.31
C ARG A 331 14.83 -16.03 -2.35
N ASN A 332 15.35 -15.20 -3.26
CA ASN A 332 14.52 -14.42 -4.18
C ASN A 332 13.28 -13.79 -3.48
N ASP A 333 12.05 -14.02 -3.96
CA ASP A 333 10.80 -13.51 -3.34
C ASP A 333 10.31 -14.32 -2.13
N ASP A 334 10.91 -15.49 -1.84
CA ASP A 334 10.58 -16.34 -0.68
C ASP A 334 11.19 -15.72 0.60
N LYS A 335 10.59 -14.64 1.07
CA LYS A 335 10.96 -13.95 2.31
C LYS A 335 10.72 -14.83 3.55
N GLU A 336 11.66 -14.80 4.47
CA GLU A 336 11.54 -15.41 5.79
C GLU A 336 11.68 -14.35 6.88
N GLY A 337 10.77 -14.37 7.85
CA GLY A 337 10.79 -13.47 9.00
C GLY A 337 10.76 -14.24 10.31
N TRP A 338 11.71 -13.93 11.19
CA TRP A 338 11.76 -14.50 12.54
C TRP A 338 11.51 -13.43 13.59
N ASP A 339 10.69 -13.78 14.57
CA ASP A 339 10.47 -12.97 15.76
C ASP A 339 10.76 -13.79 17.01
N ASN A 340 11.60 -13.23 17.88
CA ASN A 340 11.74 -13.64 19.27
C ASN A 340 11.03 -12.62 20.16
N ILE A 341 10.00 -13.05 20.86
CA ILE A 341 9.19 -12.19 21.72
C ILE A 341 9.28 -12.71 23.15
N ASP A 342 9.91 -11.92 24.01
CA ASP A 342 10.03 -12.19 25.43
C ASP A 342 8.86 -11.51 26.15
N ILE A 343 7.98 -12.32 26.74
CA ILE A 343 6.77 -11.88 27.42
C ILE A 343 6.79 -12.29 28.89
N PHE A 344 5.94 -11.69 29.71
CA PHE A 344 5.75 -12.12 31.09
C PHE A 344 4.27 -12.07 31.48
N GLY A 345 3.90 -12.91 32.45
CA GLY A 345 2.53 -13.06 32.92
C GLY A 345 2.42 -12.97 34.44
N TRP A 346 1.55 -13.80 35.01
CA TRP A 346 1.26 -13.83 36.44
C TRP A 346 2.53 -13.89 37.30
N MET A 347 2.59 -13.04 38.34
CA MET A 347 3.75 -12.88 39.23
C MET A 347 5.07 -12.52 38.52
N GLY A 348 5.02 -11.94 37.31
CA GLY A 348 6.20 -11.55 36.55
C GLY A 348 6.98 -12.71 35.93
N TYR A 349 6.40 -13.92 35.87
CA TYR A 349 7.11 -15.08 35.32
C TYR A 349 7.35 -14.92 33.81
N PRO A 350 8.62 -15.03 33.36
CA PRO A 350 8.98 -14.85 31.96
C PRO A 350 8.62 -16.08 31.12
N MET A 351 8.25 -15.83 29.88
CA MET A 351 7.96 -16.81 28.84
C MET A 351 8.45 -16.28 27.48
N GLN A 352 8.40 -17.11 26.45
CA GLN A 352 8.88 -16.74 25.13
C GLN A 352 7.95 -17.27 24.04
N ILE A 353 7.74 -16.45 23.01
CA ILE A 353 7.09 -16.81 21.76
C ILE A 353 8.11 -16.69 20.63
N LYS A 354 8.16 -17.72 19.78
CA LYS A 354 8.91 -17.69 18.53
C LYS A 354 7.94 -17.71 17.37
N VAL A 355 8.13 -16.81 16.41
CA VAL A 355 7.43 -16.85 15.13
C VAL A 355 8.48 -17.06 14.06
N ASP A 356 8.23 -18.03 13.19
CA ASP A 356 8.97 -18.21 11.94
C ASP A 356 7.95 -18.19 10.80
N PHE A 357 8.03 -17.17 9.96
CA PHE A 357 7.09 -16.96 8.87
C PHE A 357 7.82 -16.94 7.52
N LEU A 358 7.74 -18.08 6.83
CA LEU A 358 8.12 -18.25 5.44
C LEU A 358 6.94 -17.81 4.56
N CYS A 359 7.15 -16.77 3.76
CA CYS A 359 6.10 -16.17 2.95
C CYS A 359 6.63 -15.70 1.59
N ARG A 360 5.73 -15.49 0.64
CA ARG A 360 6.02 -14.84 -0.63
C ARG A 360 5.46 -13.43 -0.59
N ASP A 361 6.34 -12.44 -0.57
CA ASP A 361 5.92 -11.06 -0.37
C ASP A 361 5.01 -10.58 -1.50
N SER A 362 5.34 -10.91 -2.74
CA SER A 362 4.55 -10.50 -3.91
C SER A 362 3.18 -11.19 -3.96
N ILE A 363 3.08 -12.44 -3.48
CA ILE A 363 1.81 -13.17 -3.37
C ILE A 363 0.91 -12.55 -2.29
N LEU A 364 1.47 -12.08 -1.17
CA LEU A 364 0.73 -11.39 -0.13
C LEU A 364 0.35 -9.96 -0.53
N ALA A 365 1.20 -9.27 -1.30
CA ALA A 365 1.00 -7.87 -1.70
C ALA A 365 0.01 -7.70 -2.85
N ALA A 366 -0.01 -8.60 -3.83
CA ALA A 366 -0.88 -8.51 -5.00
C ALA A 366 -2.39 -8.34 -4.67
N PRO A 367 -3.00 -9.13 -3.76
CA PRO A 367 -4.41 -8.93 -3.39
C PRO A 367 -4.64 -7.63 -2.59
N LEU A 368 -3.65 -7.18 -1.82
CA LEU A 368 -3.69 -5.89 -1.12
C LEU A 368 -3.73 -4.73 -2.11
N LEU A 369 -2.90 -4.78 -3.17
CA LEU A 369 -2.89 -3.79 -4.24
C LEU A 369 -4.26 -3.75 -4.93
N LEU A 370 -4.84 -4.90 -5.27
CA LEU A 370 -6.18 -4.98 -5.87
C LEU A 370 -7.23 -4.31 -4.96
N ASP A 371 -7.29 -4.71 -3.69
CA ASP A 371 -8.25 -4.16 -2.74
C ASP A 371 -8.09 -2.66 -2.58
N LEU A 372 -6.86 -2.17 -2.37
CA LEU A 372 -6.58 -0.75 -2.21
C LEU A 372 -6.99 0.04 -3.45
N ALA A 373 -6.72 -0.46 -4.67
CA ALA A 373 -7.12 0.21 -5.89
C ALA A 373 -8.66 0.32 -6.01
N LEU A 374 -9.37 -0.79 -5.77
CA LEU A 374 -10.83 -0.82 -5.86
C LEU A 374 -11.51 0.00 -4.77
N LEU A 375 -10.96 0.00 -3.56
CA LEU A 375 -11.49 0.74 -2.42
C LEU A 375 -11.17 2.23 -2.50
N ALA A 376 -10.03 2.62 -3.07
CA ALA A 376 -9.73 4.03 -3.35
C ALA A 376 -10.69 4.62 -4.41
N ASP A 377 -11.01 3.85 -5.46
CA ASP A 377 -12.08 4.19 -6.42
C ASP A 377 -13.44 4.33 -5.73
N LEU A 378 -13.79 3.38 -4.84
CA LEU A 378 -15.01 3.46 -4.04
C LEU A 378 -15.06 4.73 -3.18
N GLY A 379 -13.96 5.08 -2.50
CA GLY A 379 -13.84 6.30 -1.71
C GLY A 379 -14.10 7.55 -2.54
N ALA A 380 -13.51 7.64 -3.73
CA ALA A 380 -13.73 8.76 -4.65
C ALA A 380 -15.20 8.85 -5.09
N ARG A 381 -15.81 7.71 -5.45
CA ARG A 381 -17.23 7.65 -5.84
C ARG A 381 -18.18 7.97 -4.69
N ALA A 382 -17.77 7.74 -3.45
CA ALA A 382 -18.48 8.14 -2.24
C ALA A 382 -18.30 9.63 -1.89
N GLY A 383 -17.54 10.40 -2.70
CA GLY A 383 -17.25 11.80 -2.45
C GLY A 383 -16.25 12.04 -1.33
N LYS A 384 -15.43 11.04 -0.97
CA LYS A 384 -14.34 11.22 -0.01
C LYS A 384 -13.14 11.88 -0.70
N GLY A 385 -12.46 12.76 0.02
CA GLY A 385 -11.14 13.31 -0.33
C GLY A 385 -10.19 13.22 0.86
N GLY A 386 -8.94 13.60 0.69
CA GLY A 386 -7.95 13.57 1.78
C GLY A 386 -7.54 12.16 2.19
N ILE A 387 -6.99 12.05 3.39
CA ILE A 387 -6.45 10.81 3.96
C ILE A 387 -7.57 9.78 4.22
N GLN A 388 -7.42 8.58 3.66
CA GLN A 388 -8.37 7.49 3.84
C GLN A 388 -7.98 6.55 4.98
N THR A 389 -8.18 6.99 6.22
CA THR A 389 -7.81 6.21 7.43
C THR A 389 -8.51 4.86 7.54
N TRP A 390 -9.66 4.65 6.92
CA TRP A 390 -10.35 3.35 6.87
C TRP A 390 -9.62 2.28 6.03
N LEU A 391 -8.63 2.68 5.22
CA LEU A 391 -7.77 1.77 4.46
C LEU A 391 -6.54 1.30 5.24
N SER A 392 -6.36 1.76 6.49
CA SER A 392 -5.24 1.40 7.37
C SER A 392 -5.03 -0.11 7.53
N PHE A 393 -6.09 -0.90 7.38
CA PHE A 393 -6.05 -2.37 7.43
C PHE A 393 -4.96 -2.96 6.54
N TYR A 394 -4.71 -2.34 5.38
CA TYR A 394 -3.77 -2.84 4.37
C TYR A 394 -2.36 -2.24 4.46
N LEU A 395 -2.09 -1.36 5.43
CA LEU A 395 -0.92 -0.48 5.43
C LEU A 395 -0.12 -0.61 6.74
N LYS A 396 1.21 -0.66 6.65
CA LYS A 396 2.11 -0.88 7.80
C LYS A 396 2.22 0.37 8.65
N SER A 397 2.27 1.53 8.01
CA SER A 397 2.30 2.84 8.66
C SER A 397 1.15 3.67 8.10
N PRO A 398 -0.07 3.47 8.61
CA PRO A 398 -1.22 4.16 8.09
C PRO A 398 -1.06 5.68 8.21
N MET A 399 -1.41 6.39 7.14
CA MET A 399 -1.39 7.84 7.09
C MET A 399 -2.30 8.45 8.15
N HIS A 400 -1.82 9.54 8.72
CA HIS A 400 -2.54 10.39 9.66
C HIS A 400 -2.03 11.83 9.49
N ASP A 401 -2.82 12.80 9.94
CA ASP A 401 -2.37 14.19 10.04
C ASP A 401 -1.59 14.43 11.35
N ASP A 402 -1.16 15.67 11.59
CA ASP A 402 -0.40 16.04 12.78
C ASP A 402 -1.25 16.02 14.08
N GLU A 403 -2.58 15.97 13.97
CA GLU A 403 -3.51 16.03 15.11
C GLU A 403 -3.94 14.64 15.59
N HIS A 404 -3.83 13.61 14.75
CA HIS A 404 -4.30 12.26 15.02
C HIS A 404 -3.16 11.24 15.09
N LEU A 405 -3.31 10.23 15.95
CA LEU A 405 -2.43 9.06 15.95
C LEU A 405 -2.99 7.96 15.04
N PRO A 406 -2.12 7.19 14.37
CA PRO A 406 -2.54 6.06 13.56
C PRO A 406 -2.97 4.88 14.43
N VAL A 407 -4.02 4.18 14.01
CA VAL A 407 -4.45 2.91 14.62
C VAL A 407 -3.69 1.78 13.93
N HIS A 408 -2.88 1.01 14.66
CA HIS A 408 -2.17 -0.16 14.11
C HIS A 408 -2.79 -1.51 14.46
N ASP A 409 -3.70 -1.56 15.44
CA ASP A 409 -4.40 -2.79 15.83
C ASP A 409 -5.19 -3.35 14.63
N LEU A 410 -4.85 -4.57 14.19
CA LEU A 410 -5.42 -5.17 12.99
C LEU A 410 -6.94 -5.35 13.08
N PHE A 411 -7.45 -5.69 14.26
CA PHE A 411 -8.88 -6.00 14.44
C PHE A 411 -9.71 -4.71 14.53
N GLN A 412 -9.15 -3.66 15.14
CA GLN A 412 -9.76 -2.33 15.09
C GLN A 412 -9.79 -1.80 13.66
N GLN A 413 -8.67 -1.88 12.94
CA GLN A 413 -8.61 -1.49 11.53
C GLN A 413 -9.58 -2.32 10.65
N TYR A 414 -9.76 -3.62 10.95
CA TYR A 414 -10.72 -4.46 10.24
C TYR A 414 -12.16 -3.99 10.47
N THR A 415 -12.47 -3.59 11.70
CA THR A 415 -13.77 -2.99 12.05
C THR A 415 -13.97 -1.66 11.33
N MET A 416 -12.96 -0.78 11.31
CA MET A 416 -12.99 0.49 10.55
C MET A 416 -13.28 0.26 9.06
N LEU A 417 -12.59 -0.69 8.43
CA LEU A 417 -12.79 -1.07 7.04
C LEU A 417 -14.21 -1.56 6.78
N LYS A 418 -14.71 -2.52 7.57
CA LYS A 418 -16.07 -3.06 7.41
C LYS A 418 -17.13 -1.98 7.62
N ASN A 419 -16.96 -1.10 8.62
CA ASN A 419 -17.91 -0.03 8.91
C ASN A 419 -17.95 1.01 7.79
N ALA A 420 -16.81 1.43 7.26
CA ALA A 420 -16.79 2.32 6.11
C ALA A 420 -17.57 1.73 4.91
N ILE A 421 -17.39 0.43 4.62
CA ILE A 421 -18.13 -0.26 3.56
C ILE A 421 -19.63 -0.31 3.84
N ARG A 422 -20.04 -0.65 5.07
CA ARG A 422 -21.46 -0.70 5.50
C ARG A 422 -22.14 0.66 5.33
N GLU A 423 -21.52 1.71 5.87
CA GLU A 423 -22.07 3.07 5.84
C GLU A 423 -22.22 3.57 4.42
N MET A 424 -21.20 3.34 3.57
CA MET A 424 -21.27 3.64 2.14
C MET A 424 -22.38 2.85 1.42
N GLY A 425 -22.66 1.62 1.86
CA GLY A 425 -23.77 0.79 1.38
C GLY A 425 -25.14 1.10 1.99
N GLY A 426 -25.25 2.12 2.85
CA GLY A 426 -26.52 2.51 3.48
C GLY A 426 -26.96 1.62 4.66
N TYR A 427 -26.02 0.85 5.22
CA TYR A 427 -26.19 0.07 6.45
C TYR A 427 -25.55 0.78 7.65
N GLU A 428 -26.00 0.45 8.86
CA GLU A 428 -25.38 0.97 10.08
C GLU A 428 -24.03 0.31 10.35
N ALA A 429 -23.13 1.05 11.00
CA ALA A 429 -21.89 0.51 11.53
C ALA A 429 -22.17 -0.58 12.57
N ASP A 430 -21.27 -1.55 12.62
CA ASP A 430 -21.39 -2.73 13.46
C ASP A 430 -20.02 -3.17 13.98
N GLU A 431 -19.88 -3.16 15.29
CA GLU A 431 -18.63 -3.37 16.01
C GLU A 431 -18.49 -4.78 16.56
N GLU A 432 -19.53 -5.62 16.45
CA GLU A 432 -19.35 -7.01 16.84
C GLU A 432 -18.30 -7.66 15.93
N MET A 433 -17.32 -8.29 16.57
CA MET A 433 -16.39 -9.16 15.90
C MET A 433 -17.16 -10.38 15.38
N ASP A 434 -17.42 -10.38 14.07
CA ASP A 434 -17.91 -11.53 13.32
C ASP A 434 -17.01 -12.77 13.49
#